data_AF-A0A135VPU7-F1
#
_entry.id   AF-A0A135VPU7-F1
#
_cell.length_a   1.000
_cell.length_b   1.000
_cell.length_c   1.000
_cell.angle_alpha   90.00
_cell.angle_beta   90.00
_cell.angle_gamma   90.00
#
_symmetry.space_group_name_H-M   'P 1'
#
loop_
_entity.id
_entity.type
_entity.pdbx_description
1 polymer ?
#
loop_
_entity_poly.entity_id
_entity_poly.type
_entity_poly.pdbx_seq_one_letter_code
_entity_poly.pdbx_strand_id
1 'polypeptide(L)' 'MPKTAKKRRKKRGEGPMPSGGAGLIRFFEDETPGIKVGPTLVVILSAMLLIATVVAHIAALAASSGS' A
#
# COMPACT_ATOMS: atom_id res chain seq x y z
N MET A 1 19.04 -0.13 -63.63
CA MET A 1 18.16 -0.45 -62.49
C MET A 1 18.82 0.01 -61.19
N PRO A 2 18.45 1.15 -60.58
CA PRO A 2 18.97 1.53 -59.28
C PRO A 2 18.13 0.91 -58.15
N LYS A 3 18.71 -0.03 -57.41
CA LYS A 3 18.24 -0.40 -56.06
C LYS A 3 18.90 0.54 -55.05
N THR A 4 18.08 1.14 -54.18
CA THR A 4 18.28 1.28 -52.72
C THR A 4 17.44 2.48 -52.23
N ALA A 5 16.20 2.21 -51.86
CA ALA A 5 15.31 3.19 -51.25
C ALA A 5 15.64 3.31 -49.75
N LYS A 6 15.76 4.57 -49.30
CA LYS A 6 15.94 5.05 -47.92
C LYS A 6 15.29 4.17 -46.84
N LYS A 7 16.10 3.77 -45.86
CA LYS A 7 15.68 3.29 -44.53
C LYS A 7 14.92 4.40 -43.79
N ARG A 8 13.60 4.49 -44.00
CA ARG A 8 12.71 5.35 -43.23
C ARG A 8 12.38 4.65 -41.91
N ARG A 9 13.12 5.00 -40.85
CA ARG A 9 12.69 4.82 -39.46
C ARG A 9 11.38 5.61 -39.29
N LYS A 10 10.25 4.93 -39.20
CA LYS A 10 9.01 5.51 -38.67
C LYS A 10 8.32 4.47 -37.80
N LYS A 11 8.58 4.58 -36.48
CA LYS A 11 7.73 4.04 -35.42
C LYS A 11 6.27 4.30 -35.78
N ARG A 12 5.44 3.27 -35.85
CA ARG A 12 3.96 3.30 -35.73
C ARG A 12 3.45 1.92 -36.12
N GLY A 13 3.25 1.07 -35.12
CA GLY A 13 2.80 -0.30 -35.35
C GLY A 13 2.11 -0.98 -34.18
N GLU A 14 2.11 -0.42 -32.96
CA GLU A 14 1.38 -1.00 -31.82
C GLU A 14 0.95 0.14 -30.88
N GLY A 15 -0.29 0.62 -31.09
CA GLY A 15 -1.08 1.47 -30.20
C GLY A 15 -0.52 2.85 -29.80
N PRO A 16 -1.35 3.90 -29.68
CA PRO A 16 -1.08 4.89 -28.66
C PRO A 16 -1.03 4.13 -27.33
N MET A 17 0.13 4.06 -26.68
CA MET A 17 0.17 3.70 -25.25
C MET A 17 -0.87 4.57 -24.54
N PRO A 18 -1.74 3.98 -23.70
CA PRO A 18 -3.04 4.55 -23.38
C PRO A 18 -2.89 5.91 -22.72
N SER A 19 -3.17 6.96 -23.50
CA SER A 19 -3.22 8.36 -23.10
C SER A 19 -4.47 8.67 -22.28
N GLY A 20 -4.79 7.79 -21.32
CA GLY A 20 -5.95 7.90 -20.42
C GLY A 20 -5.90 6.98 -19.18
N GLY A 21 -4.82 6.20 -18.98
CA GLY A 21 -4.70 5.25 -17.86
C GLY A 21 -3.42 5.39 -17.02
N ALA A 22 -2.43 6.18 -17.46
CA ALA A 22 -1.22 6.42 -16.68
C ALA A 22 -1.48 7.37 -15.49
N GLY A 23 -2.50 8.22 -15.61
CA GLY A 23 -2.99 9.06 -14.52
C GLY A 23 -3.71 8.22 -13.48
N LEU A 24 -4.78 7.49 -13.81
CA LEU A 24 -5.51 6.72 -12.80
C LEU A 24 -4.66 5.65 -12.09
N ILE A 25 -3.77 4.93 -12.77
CA ILE A 25 -2.88 3.94 -12.11
C ILE A 25 -1.88 4.63 -11.16
N ARG A 26 -1.36 5.82 -11.49
CA ARG A 26 -0.47 6.57 -10.58
C ARG A 26 -1.21 7.44 -9.56
N PHE A 27 -2.42 7.87 -9.85
CA PHE A 27 -3.27 8.67 -8.96
C PHE A 27 -4.02 7.79 -7.95
N PHE A 28 -4.26 6.50 -8.23
CA PHE A 28 -4.64 5.52 -7.19
C PHE A 28 -3.44 4.98 -6.39
N GLU A 29 -2.21 5.07 -6.92
CA GLU A 29 -0.98 4.84 -6.14
C GLU A 29 -0.65 6.03 -5.22
N ASP A 30 -0.91 7.27 -5.67
CA ASP A 30 -0.58 8.50 -4.93
C ASP A 30 -1.65 8.96 -3.93
N GLU A 31 -2.90 8.46 -3.99
CA GLU A 31 -3.97 8.89 -3.06
C GLU A 31 -3.98 8.19 -1.70
N THR A 32 -2.94 7.42 -1.37
CA THR A 32 -2.68 7.07 0.03
C THR A 32 -1.29 7.53 0.47
N PRO A 33 -1.08 8.83 0.74
CA PRO A 33 -0.10 9.26 1.73
C PRO A 33 -0.61 8.87 3.14
N GLY A 34 -1.09 7.63 3.29
CA GLY A 34 -1.46 7.07 4.57
C GLY A 34 -0.19 6.68 5.29
N ILE A 35 -0.17 6.88 6.62
CA ILE A 35 0.88 6.32 7.48
C ILE A 35 1.02 4.85 7.09
N LYS A 36 2.17 4.48 6.55
CA LYS A 36 2.45 3.11 6.10
C LYS A 36 2.66 2.26 7.35
N VAL A 37 1.55 1.82 7.95
CA VAL A 37 1.58 0.98 9.14
C VAL A 37 2.08 -0.39 8.70
N GLY A 38 3.33 -0.70 9.06
CA GLY A 38 3.91 -2.00 8.76
C GLY A 38 3.16 -3.11 9.49
N PRO A 39 3.07 -4.31 8.91
CA PRO A 39 2.40 -5.46 9.55
C PRO A 39 2.96 -5.73 10.95
N THR A 40 4.28 -5.56 11.13
CA THR A 40 4.95 -5.68 12.42
C THR A 40 4.41 -4.70 13.47
N LEU A 41 4.15 -3.44 13.10
CA LEU A 41 3.66 -2.42 14.02
C LEU A 41 2.25 -2.76 14.51
N VAL A 42 1.38 -3.24 13.62
CA VAL A 42 0.01 -3.67 13.97
C VAL A 42 0.04 -4.84 14.95
N VAL A 43 0.88 -5.83 14.70
CA VAL A 43 1.01 -7.01 15.57
C VAL A 43 1.51 -6.60 16.96
N ILE A 44 2.52 -5.73 17.03
CA ILE A 44 3.04 -5.25 18.31
C ILE A 44 1.98 -4.45 19.07
N LEU A 45 1.30 -3.50 18.41
CA LEU A 45 0.25 -2.71 19.02
C LEU A 45 -0.88 -3.59 19.56
N SER A 46 -1.32 -4.56 18.77
CA SER A 46 -2.36 -5.51 19.17
C SER A 46 -1.92 -6.33 20.40
N ALA A 47 -0.70 -6.86 20.40
CA ALA A 47 -0.17 -7.62 21.52
C ALA A 47 -0.06 -6.77 22.81
N MET A 48 0.41 -5.52 22.70
CA MET A 48 0.48 -4.61 23.84
C MET A 48 -0.91 -4.34 24.44
N LEU A 49 -1.90 -4.09 23.59
CA LEU A 49 -3.28 -3.83 24.03
C LEU A 49 -3.90 -5.06 24.70
N LEU A 50 -3.65 -6.25 24.16
CA LEU A 50 -4.09 -7.51 24.75
C LEU A 50 -3.52 -7.68 26.16
N ILE A 51 -2.21 -7.49 26.34
CA ILE A 51 -1.56 -7.62 27.65
C ILE A 51 -2.11 -6.57 28.60
N ALA A 52 -2.25 -5.32 28.15
CA ALA A 52 -2.77 -4.23 28.98
C ALA A 52 -4.19 -4.52 29.49
N THR A 53 -5.07 -5.03 28.64
CA THR A 53 -6.45 -5.37 29.03
C THR A 53 -6.51 -6.58 29.97
N VAL A 54 -5.69 -7.61 29.75
CA VAL A 54 -5.60 -8.76 30.67
C VAL A 54 -5.09 -8.33 32.05
N VAL A 55 -4.02 -7.54 32.11
CA VAL A 55 -3.47 -7.03 33.38
C VAL A 55 -4.50 -6.14 34.07
N ALA A 56 -5.16 -5.23 33.34
CA ALA A 56 -6.20 -4.37 33.89
C ALA A 56 -7.38 -5.17 34.43
N HIS A 57 -7.79 -6.23 33.75
CA HIS A 57 -8.89 -7.10 34.21
C HIS A 57 -8.53 -7.83 35.50
N ILE A 58 -7.32 -8.38 35.58
CA ILE A 58 -6.83 -9.03 36.81
C ILE A 58 -6.69 -8.01 37.94
N ALA A 59 -6.14 -6.84 37.67
CA ALA A 59 -6.00 -5.77 38.66
C ALA A 59 -7.36 -5.26 39.16
N ALA A 60 -8.33 -5.10 38.25
CA ALA A 60 -9.70 -4.72 38.61
C ALA A 60 -10.40 -5.82 39.40
N LEU A 61 -10.20 -7.09 39.05
CA LEU A 61 -10.72 -8.24 39.81
C LEU A 61 -10.10 -8.31 41.21
N ALA A 62 -8.79 -8.07 41.33
CA ALA A 62 -8.09 -8.01 42.60
C ALA A 62 -8.59 -6.85 43.47
N ALA A 63 -8.87 -5.68 42.88
CA ALA A 63 -9.47 -4.55 43.56
C ALA A 63 -10.91 -4.83 44.03
N SER A 64 -11.67 -5.62 43.27
CA SER A 64 -13.04 -6.06 43.61
C SER A 64 -13.08 -7.10 44.73
N SER A 65 -11.99 -7.82 45.01
CA SER A 65 -11.96 -8.88 46.04
C SER A 65 -11.57 -8.35 47.42
N GLY A 66 -11.26 -7.06 47.55
CA GLY A 66 -10.85 -6.40 48.78
C GLY A 66 -11.93 -5.54 49.47
N SER A 67 -13.15 -5.51 48.93
CA SER A 67 -14.34 -4.88 49.52
C SER A 67 -15.36 -5.94 49.91
#